data_AF-A0A383VL25-F1
#
_entry.id   AF-A0A383VL25-F1
#
_cell.length_a   1.000
_cell.length_b   1.000
_cell.length_c   1.000
_cell.angle_alpha   90.00
_cell.angle_beta   90.00
_cell.angle_gamma   90.00
#
_symmetry.space_group_name_H-M   'P 1'
#
loop_
_entity.id
_entity.type
_entity.pdbx_description
1 polymer ?
#
loop_
_entity_poly.entity_id
_entity_poly.type
_entity_poly.pdbx_seq_one_letter_code
_entity_poly.pdbx_strand_id
1 'polypeptide(L)'
;MASTPRSSGPLPARLTLLVVLAAACLQCSAAVAAGSDQASSLPRRALRAAPAQSNVTANSREWADKLNSTYLSNAELGWWMLEYVQRCAPLARRFAIGSSAVDRQPLWVLEISDNPGLQEAEPNFKYVANMHGDETSGRALLPLLAEWLCENYQTDERATRMVRDMHLFIMPTMNPDGFTRSQRYNAQRIDLNRNFSDPQFDCQPNLENCTAASLMRKYNSSAPEVQAIMRWSMPLNARRLLRRRSATSSAVSVPQPPRNVRQFHFTAAANLHEGAVVANYPFDGSPITGRGAAAAAAAASQGDMEAAAAAIVAARQQQPIGVAAAVEQLRVARGSSSAPRTTVRPARPDVASDTSSSSVSSSSARPAGYHASPDDATFRFLASTYATKHTWMSNTTRNWEFPDGGITNGAGWYDVYGGMQDWDYLAGSCMELTLELNENKYPPASELLTIWGENKEALIALPLTAALGGIRGNVTSGSDGLPIPATITVDGSTWRTFADSYLGFFARPVKPGTYTVKAQYPGFKTASVTVTVPEDLTGAVANLVMSPVK
;
A
#
# COMPACT_ATOMS: atom_id res chain seq x y z
N MET A 1 56.73 28.60 64.15
CA MET A 1 58.18 28.34 64.09
C MET A 1 58.48 27.63 62.77
N ALA A 2 59.69 27.79 62.22
CA ALA A 2 60.17 27.03 61.05
C ALA A 2 60.46 25.56 61.44
N SER A 3 60.88 24.61 60.60
CA SER A 3 61.51 24.66 59.26
C SER A 3 61.40 23.29 58.55
N THR A 4 61.55 23.25 57.23
CA THR A 4 61.87 22.00 56.47
C THR A 4 63.37 21.66 56.62
N PRO A 5 63.87 20.44 56.26
CA PRO A 5 64.18 20.12 54.85
C PRO A 5 64.13 18.62 54.41
N ARG A 6 63.99 18.40 53.08
CA ARG A 6 64.69 17.45 52.16
C ARG A 6 64.96 15.96 52.52
N SER A 7 65.21 15.03 51.59
CA SER A 7 64.78 14.77 50.18
C SER A 7 65.58 13.56 49.61
N SER A 8 64.95 12.58 48.96
CA SER A 8 65.54 11.80 47.84
C SER A 8 64.49 10.89 47.17
N GLY A 9 64.55 10.74 45.85
CA GLY A 9 63.74 9.81 45.04
C GLY A 9 64.67 8.95 44.15
N PRO A 10 64.29 8.52 42.92
CA PRO A 10 63.00 8.66 42.23
C PRO A 10 62.45 7.35 41.61
N LEU A 11 61.25 7.42 41.01
CA LEU A 11 60.63 6.39 40.14
C LEU A 11 60.61 6.85 38.66
N PRO A 12 60.58 5.94 37.67
CA PRO A 12 60.54 6.30 36.25
C PRO A 12 59.14 6.72 35.75
N ALA A 13 59.11 7.38 34.59
CA ALA A 13 58.08 8.33 34.20
C ALA A 13 56.88 7.79 33.40
N ARG A 14 55.78 8.56 33.46
CA ARG A 14 54.62 8.49 32.56
C ARG A 14 54.91 9.18 31.22
N LEU A 15 54.09 8.91 30.21
CA LEU A 15 53.61 10.01 29.36
C LEU A 15 52.12 9.84 29.04
N THR A 16 51.40 10.95 29.09
CA THR A 16 49.99 11.06 28.71
C THR A 16 49.77 12.51 28.25
N LEU A 17 48.80 12.69 27.36
CA LEU A 17 47.88 13.82 27.33
C LEU A 17 48.12 14.97 26.33
N LEU A 18 46.97 15.38 25.78
CA LEU A 18 46.51 16.73 25.41
C LEU A 18 46.58 17.22 23.95
N VAL A 19 45.56 18.02 23.71
CA VAL A 19 45.03 18.63 22.49
C VAL A 19 45.44 20.12 22.51
N VAL A 20 45.22 20.84 21.40
CA VAL A 20 44.76 22.26 21.32
C VAL A 20 45.68 23.24 20.55
N LEU A 21 45.00 23.97 19.66
CA LEU A 21 45.27 25.31 19.07
C LEU A 21 46.14 25.49 17.82
N ALA A 22 45.79 26.58 17.14
CA ALA A 22 46.22 27.04 15.83
C ALA A 22 46.88 28.42 15.93
N ALA A 23 47.62 28.86 14.89
CA ALA A 23 47.41 30.15 14.20
C ALA A 23 48.58 30.53 13.26
N ALA A 24 48.21 31.14 12.13
CA ALA A 24 48.89 32.19 11.36
C ALA A 24 50.35 32.02 10.85
N CYS A 25 50.53 32.21 9.53
CA CYS A 25 51.36 33.32 9.02
C CYS A 25 51.07 33.67 7.53
N LEU A 26 51.00 34.98 7.27
CA LEU A 26 51.37 35.79 6.07
C LEU A 26 51.75 35.11 4.72
N GLN A 27 51.61 35.73 3.54
CA GLN A 27 50.91 36.92 3.00
C GLN A 27 51.22 36.97 1.48
N CYS A 28 50.28 37.36 0.61
CA CYS A 28 50.61 38.08 -0.63
C CYS A 28 49.37 38.79 -1.23
N SER A 29 49.54 40.06 -1.61
CA SER A 29 48.54 40.99 -2.19
C SER A 29 48.22 40.64 -3.66
N ALA A 30 47.20 41.12 -4.41
CA ALA A 30 46.05 42.05 -4.22
C ALA A 30 45.14 41.95 -5.49
N ALA A 31 43.95 42.57 -5.64
CA ALA A 31 42.84 42.98 -4.74
C ALA A 31 41.70 43.64 -5.57
N VAL A 32 40.43 43.60 -5.09
CA VAL A 32 39.25 44.42 -5.55
C VAL A 32 38.67 44.07 -6.96
N ALA A 33 37.36 43.87 -7.22
CA ALA A 33 36.11 44.20 -6.50
C ALA A 33 34.93 43.19 -6.71
N ALA A 34 34.01 43.19 -5.73
CA ALA A 34 32.53 43.03 -5.79
C ALA A 34 31.82 42.07 -6.79
N GLY A 35 31.00 41.16 -6.26
CA GLY A 35 29.92 40.43 -6.97
C GLY A 35 29.27 39.34 -6.08
N SER A 36 27.94 39.27 -6.03
CA SER A 36 27.15 38.46 -5.07
C SER A 36 27.00 36.97 -5.43
N ASP A 37 26.45 36.22 -4.46
CA ASP A 37 25.78 34.91 -4.57
C ASP A 37 26.58 33.65 -4.96
N GLN A 38 26.83 32.77 -3.97
CA GLN A 38 26.84 31.31 -4.19
C GLN A 38 26.31 30.52 -2.99
N ALA A 39 25.42 29.57 -3.27
CA ALA A 39 25.05 28.50 -2.37
C ALA A 39 26.18 27.47 -2.24
N SER A 40 26.36 26.89 -1.05
CA SER A 40 27.43 25.92 -0.78
C SER A 40 27.23 24.60 -1.54
N SER A 41 28.09 24.33 -2.51
CA SER A 41 28.13 23.06 -3.24
C SER A 41 28.96 22.01 -2.49
N LEU A 42 28.36 20.84 -2.23
CA LEU A 42 29.09 19.65 -1.77
C LEU A 42 29.70 18.90 -2.97
N PRO A 43 30.86 18.23 -2.81
CA PRO A 43 31.63 17.71 -3.94
C PRO A 43 30.94 16.52 -4.62
N ARG A 44 30.67 16.65 -5.92
CA ARG A 44 30.19 15.55 -6.76
C ARG A 44 31.25 14.43 -6.83
N ARG A 45 30.96 13.30 -6.19
CA ARG A 45 31.74 12.06 -6.37
C ARG A 45 31.55 11.59 -7.81
N ALA A 46 32.65 11.42 -8.55
CA ALA A 46 32.60 11.06 -9.97
C ALA A 46 31.86 9.72 -10.17
N LEU A 47 30.80 9.72 -10.99
CA LEU A 47 30.20 8.48 -11.50
C LEU A 47 31.26 7.75 -12.33
N ARG A 48 31.47 6.45 -12.03
CA ARG A 48 32.17 5.56 -12.96
C ARG A 48 31.27 5.35 -14.18
N ALA A 49 31.88 5.34 -15.37
CA ALA A 49 31.17 5.08 -16.62
C ALA A 49 30.46 3.72 -16.58
N ALA A 50 29.25 3.67 -17.14
CA ALA A 50 28.46 2.46 -17.29
C ALA A 50 29.14 1.45 -18.24
N PRO A 51 28.88 0.13 -18.10
CA PRO A 51 29.37 -0.88 -19.04
C PRO A 51 28.78 -0.69 -20.45
N ALA A 52 29.44 -1.29 -21.45
CA ALA A 52 29.15 -1.08 -22.87
C ALA A 52 27.70 -1.42 -23.26
N GLN A 53 27.06 -0.52 -24.01
CA GLN A 53 25.62 -0.52 -24.32
C GLN A 53 25.16 -1.63 -25.30
N SER A 54 26.08 -2.34 -25.96
CA SER A 54 25.74 -3.24 -27.09
C SER A 54 24.89 -4.46 -26.70
N ASN A 55 25.12 -5.05 -25.52
CA ASN A 55 24.37 -6.23 -25.10
C ASN A 55 23.07 -5.88 -24.36
N VAL A 56 23.00 -4.68 -23.75
CA VAL A 56 21.83 -4.21 -22.99
C VAL A 56 20.64 -3.91 -23.91
N THR A 57 20.93 -3.46 -25.14
CA THR A 57 19.93 -3.03 -26.14
C THR A 57 19.26 -4.17 -26.93
N ALA A 58 19.85 -5.37 -26.92
CA ALA A 58 19.23 -6.56 -27.50
C ALA A 58 18.16 -7.12 -26.56
N ASN A 59 18.53 -7.41 -25.31
CA ASN A 59 17.62 -7.90 -24.28
C ASN A 59 16.45 -6.95 -23.99
N SER A 60 16.67 -5.63 -24.03
CA SER A 60 15.59 -4.66 -23.80
C SER A 60 14.47 -4.76 -24.84
N ARG A 61 14.80 -5.08 -26.10
CA ARG A 61 13.80 -5.30 -27.16
C ARG A 61 13.07 -6.63 -26.97
N GLU A 62 13.77 -7.70 -26.61
CA GLU A 62 13.13 -9.00 -26.32
C GLU A 62 12.08 -8.88 -25.21
N TRP A 63 12.40 -8.18 -24.10
CA TRP A 63 11.44 -7.97 -23.02
C TRP A 63 10.26 -7.08 -23.42
N ALA A 64 10.50 -6.01 -24.20
CA ALA A 64 9.41 -5.19 -24.74
C ALA A 64 8.47 -6.03 -25.62
N ASP A 65 9.02 -6.82 -26.55
CA ASP A 65 8.24 -7.69 -27.42
C ASP A 65 7.46 -8.73 -26.62
N LYS A 66 8.06 -9.35 -25.60
CA LYS A 66 7.37 -10.32 -24.72
C LYS A 66 6.25 -9.69 -23.89
N LEU A 67 6.51 -8.57 -23.19
CA LEU A 67 5.50 -7.88 -22.39
C LEU A 67 4.30 -7.41 -23.23
N ASN A 68 4.54 -7.10 -24.50
CA ASN A 68 3.52 -6.64 -25.44
C ASN A 68 2.73 -7.79 -26.12
N SER A 69 3.15 -9.05 -25.97
CA SER A 69 2.60 -10.18 -26.74
C SER A 69 2.26 -11.44 -25.95
N THR A 70 2.72 -11.58 -24.69
CA THR A 70 2.47 -12.77 -23.86
C THR A 70 2.48 -12.47 -22.36
N TYR A 71 1.89 -13.39 -21.58
CA TYR A 71 2.03 -13.39 -20.13
C TYR A 71 3.35 -14.02 -19.72
N LEU A 72 4.18 -13.29 -18.97
CA LEU A 72 5.43 -13.86 -18.44
C LEU A 72 5.16 -14.97 -17.43
N SER A 73 5.79 -16.13 -17.65
CA SER A 73 5.83 -17.21 -16.66
C SER A 73 6.49 -16.76 -15.34
N ASN A 74 6.33 -17.50 -14.25
CA ASN A 74 6.94 -17.15 -12.96
C ASN A 74 8.48 -17.05 -13.04
N ALA A 75 9.11 -17.87 -13.89
CA ALA A 75 10.54 -17.80 -14.15
C ALA A 75 10.91 -16.54 -14.96
N GLU A 76 10.23 -16.30 -16.08
CA GLU A 76 10.49 -15.12 -16.93
C GLU A 76 10.24 -13.80 -16.21
N LEU A 77 9.16 -13.69 -15.40
CA LEU A 77 8.90 -12.53 -14.57
C LEU A 77 10.06 -12.28 -13.58
N GLY A 78 10.61 -13.36 -13.00
CA GLY A 78 11.79 -13.29 -12.13
C GLY A 78 13.06 -12.82 -12.84
N TRP A 79 13.26 -13.25 -14.09
CA TRP A 79 14.39 -12.84 -14.94
C TRP A 79 14.24 -11.40 -15.43
N TRP A 80 13.07 -11.02 -15.93
CA TRP A 80 12.72 -9.65 -16.33
C TRP A 80 13.04 -8.65 -15.21
N MET A 81 12.62 -8.92 -13.96
CA MET A 81 12.95 -8.05 -12.83
C MET A 81 14.46 -7.95 -12.54
N LEU A 82 15.24 -9.00 -12.79
CA LEU A 82 16.70 -8.97 -12.62
C LEU A 82 17.37 -8.10 -13.69
N GLU A 83 16.88 -8.16 -14.93
CA GLU A 83 17.40 -7.36 -16.02
C GLU A 83 16.93 -5.90 -15.94
N TYR A 84 15.69 -5.65 -15.52
CA TYR A 84 15.19 -4.32 -15.21
C TYR A 84 16.08 -3.62 -14.17
N VAL A 85 16.40 -4.28 -13.05
CA VAL A 85 17.30 -3.72 -12.02
C VAL A 85 18.69 -3.38 -12.57
N GLN A 86 19.19 -4.11 -13.56
CA GLN A 86 20.48 -3.82 -14.19
C GLN A 86 20.39 -2.67 -15.20
N ARG A 87 19.34 -2.65 -16.02
CA ARG A 87 19.12 -1.67 -17.10
C ARG A 87 18.71 -0.30 -16.56
N CYS A 88 17.90 -0.27 -15.51
CA CYS A 88 17.35 0.93 -14.88
C CYS A 88 18.13 1.33 -13.61
N ALA A 89 19.34 0.82 -13.42
CA ALA A 89 20.20 1.15 -12.28
C ALA A 89 20.56 2.65 -12.27
N PRO A 90 20.63 3.32 -11.10
CA PRO A 90 20.49 2.76 -9.75
C PRO A 90 19.03 2.78 -9.21
N LEU A 91 18.02 2.97 -10.06
CA LEU A 91 16.66 3.36 -9.67
C LEU A 91 15.75 2.22 -9.16
N ALA A 92 16.28 1.01 -8.98
CA ALA A 92 15.45 -0.14 -8.64
C ALA A 92 16.17 -1.23 -7.82
N ARG A 93 15.38 -1.96 -7.03
CA ARG A 93 15.84 -3.09 -6.22
C ARG A 93 14.80 -4.22 -6.18
N ARG A 94 15.21 -5.43 -6.58
CA ARG A 94 14.38 -6.64 -6.49
C ARG A 94 14.65 -7.40 -5.19
N PHE A 95 13.60 -7.82 -4.49
CA PHE A 95 13.69 -8.73 -3.34
C PHE A 95 12.45 -9.64 -3.26
N ALA A 96 12.52 -10.72 -2.49
CA ALA A 96 11.36 -11.57 -2.19
C ALA A 96 10.89 -11.32 -0.74
N ILE A 97 9.58 -11.23 -0.53
CA ILE A 97 8.99 -11.11 0.81
C ILE A 97 8.63 -12.46 1.44
N GLY A 98 8.61 -13.52 0.62
CA GLY A 98 8.27 -14.88 1.01
C GLY A 98 8.33 -15.83 -0.17
N SER A 99 7.69 -16.98 -0.03
CA SER A 99 7.52 -17.96 -1.10
C SER A 99 6.12 -18.55 -1.02
N SER A 100 5.58 -18.97 -2.16
CA SER A 100 4.29 -19.65 -2.24
C SER A 100 4.26 -20.98 -1.48
N ALA A 101 3.05 -21.48 -1.27
CA ALA A 101 2.77 -22.60 -0.40
C ALA A 101 3.37 -23.93 -0.89
N VAL A 102 3.22 -24.26 -2.17
CA VAL A 102 3.56 -25.60 -2.69
C VAL A 102 4.75 -25.55 -3.63
N ASP A 103 4.71 -24.72 -4.69
CA ASP A 103 5.78 -24.70 -5.69
C ASP A 103 7.00 -23.89 -5.23
N ARG A 104 6.92 -23.26 -4.05
CA ARG A 104 7.98 -22.46 -3.42
C ARG A 104 8.47 -21.30 -4.29
N GLN A 105 7.63 -20.82 -5.21
CA GLN A 105 7.90 -19.68 -6.07
C GLN A 105 8.14 -18.43 -5.21
N PRO A 106 9.22 -17.67 -5.41
CA PRO A 106 9.47 -16.47 -4.63
C PRO A 106 8.41 -15.40 -4.91
N LEU A 107 7.90 -14.77 -3.86
CA LEU A 107 6.98 -13.65 -3.96
C LEU A 107 7.79 -12.38 -4.19
N TRP A 108 8.12 -12.15 -5.46
CA TRP A 108 8.98 -11.06 -5.89
C TRP A 108 8.30 -9.70 -5.78
N VAL A 109 9.06 -8.73 -5.25
CA VAL A 109 8.75 -7.30 -5.23
C VAL A 109 9.87 -6.58 -5.95
N LEU A 110 9.50 -5.62 -6.79
CA LEU A 110 10.39 -4.63 -7.35
C LEU A 110 10.12 -3.28 -6.68
N GLU A 111 11.10 -2.76 -5.96
CA GLU A 111 11.12 -1.38 -5.47
C GLU A 111 11.72 -0.48 -6.54
N ILE A 112 11.10 0.67 -6.77
CA ILE A 112 11.51 1.72 -7.69
C ILE A 112 11.53 3.05 -6.90
N SER A 113 12.70 3.69 -6.88
CA SER A 113 13.03 4.93 -6.16
C SER A 113 14.40 5.38 -6.67
N ASP A 114 14.78 6.65 -6.57
CA ASP A 114 16.15 7.10 -6.87
C ASP A 114 17.18 6.60 -5.84
N ASN A 115 16.73 6.20 -4.65
CA ASN A 115 17.53 5.72 -3.51
C ASN A 115 17.05 4.35 -2.94
N PRO A 116 16.87 3.32 -3.78
CA PRO A 116 16.10 2.13 -3.43
C PRO A 116 16.77 1.30 -2.32
N GLY A 117 15.98 0.93 -1.32
CA GLY A 117 16.39 0.19 -0.13
C GLY A 117 16.96 1.06 0.99
N LEU A 118 17.10 2.38 0.80
CA LEU A 118 17.30 3.32 1.90
C LEU A 118 15.97 3.57 2.64
N GLN A 119 16.00 4.41 3.67
CA GLN A 119 14.80 4.86 4.36
C GLN A 119 14.86 6.38 4.38
N GLU A 120 13.91 7.01 3.71
CA GLU A 120 13.84 8.46 3.52
C GLU A 120 12.55 9.05 4.10
N ALA A 121 12.48 10.38 4.12
CA ALA A 121 11.31 11.12 4.57
C ALA A 121 10.25 11.16 3.45
N GLU A 122 9.92 9.98 2.96
CA GLU A 122 9.16 9.74 1.74
C GLU A 122 8.08 8.67 1.95
N PRO A 123 6.91 8.82 1.33
CA PRO A 123 5.83 7.84 1.40
C PRO A 123 6.20 6.56 0.66
N ASN A 124 5.71 5.43 1.17
CA ASN A 124 5.79 4.14 0.48
C ASN A 124 4.43 3.84 -0.16
N PHE A 125 4.38 3.58 -1.46
CA PHE A 125 3.18 3.11 -2.16
C PHE A 125 3.39 1.69 -2.69
N LYS A 126 2.40 0.79 -2.58
CA LYS A 126 2.48 -0.55 -3.17
C LYS A 126 1.35 -0.84 -4.16
N TYR A 127 1.68 -1.51 -5.25
CA TYR A 127 0.74 -2.28 -6.06
C TYR A 127 0.94 -3.78 -5.83
N VAL A 128 -0.16 -4.52 -5.68
CA VAL A 128 -0.16 -5.99 -5.60
C VAL A 128 -1.15 -6.53 -6.63
N ALA A 129 -0.76 -7.48 -7.46
CA ALA A 129 -1.62 -8.06 -8.48
C ALA A 129 -1.71 -9.58 -8.38
N ASN A 130 -2.73 -10.16 -9.04
CA ASN A 130 -2.81 -11.59 -9.28
C ASN A 130 -2.71 -12.39 -7.97
N MET A 131 -3.47 -11.95 -6.96
CA MET A 131 -3.69 -12.73 -5.73
C MET A 131 -4.74 -13.83 -5.94
N HIS A 132 -5.62 -13.63 -6.91
CA HIS A 132 -6.28 -14.72 -7.61
C HIS A 132 -5.47 -15.06 -8.86
N GLY A 133 -5.16 -16.34 -9.08
CA GLY A 133 -4.20 -16.73 -10.12
C GLY A 133 -4.73 -16.63 -11.55
N ASP A 134 -6.05 -16.73 -11.74
CA ASP A 134 -6.77 -16.58 -13.01
C ASP A 134 -7.16 -15.13 -13.35
N GLU A 135 -6.84 -14.19 -12.46
CA GLU A 135 -7.06 -12.74 -12.59
C GLU A 135 -5.68 -12.12 -12.93
N THR A 136 -5.47 -11.80 -14.22
CA THR A 136 -4.13 -11.74 -14.82
C THR A 136 -3.70 -10.43 -15.49
N SER A 137 -4.59 -9.48 -15.75
CA SER A 137 -4.22 -8.21 -16.41
C SER A 137 -3.28 -7.41 -15.51
N GLY A 138 -3.60 -7.28 -14.22
CA GLY A 138 -2.72 -6.62 -13.24
C GLY A 138 -1.28 -7.18 -13.20
N ARG A 139 -1.10 -8.49 -13.45
CA ARG A 139 0.22 -9.15 -13.53
C ARG A 139 1.04 -8.68 -14.74
N ALA A 140 0.40 -8.39 -15.86
CA ALA A 140 1.05 -7.89 -17.07
C ALA A 140 1.24 -6.36 -17.05
N LEU A 141 0.27 -5.63 -16.47
CA LEU A 141 0.27 -4.17 -16.42
C LEU A 141 1.34 -3.58 -15.48
N LEU A 142 1.67 -4.23 -14.36
CA LEU A 142 2.69 -3.71 -13.44
C LEU A 142 4.12 -3.72 -14.02
N PRO A 143 4.56 -4.75 -14.76
CA PRO A 143 5.78 -4.68 -15.57
C PRO A 143 5.79 -3.55 -16.61
N LEU A 144 4.68 -3.32 -17.32
CA LEU A 144 4.57 -2.22 -18.28
C LEU A 144 4.67 -0.83 -17.62
N LEU A 145 4.12 -0.68 -16.40
CA LEU A 145 4.31 0.53 -15.59
C LEU A 145 5.78 0.74 -15.21
N ALA A 146 6.50 -0.32 -14.84
CA ALA A 146 7.93 -0.21 -14.54
C ALA A 146 8.74 0.20 -15.77
N GLU A 147 8.54 -0.45 -16.93
CA GLU A 147 9.20 -0.05 -18.18
C GLU A 147 8.94 1.42 -18.51
N TRP A 148 7.68 1.88 -18.42
CA TRP A 148 7.34 3.28 -18.64
C TRP A 148 8.08 4.23 -17.67
N LEU A 149 8.17 3.89 -16.38
CA LEU A 149 8.92 4.69 -15.40
C LEU A 149 10.42 4.76 -15.74
N CYS A 150 11.04 3.64 -16.13
CA CYS A 150 12.45 3.59 -16.51
C CYS A 150 12.75 4.41 -17.77
N GLU A 151 11.88 4.34 -18.78
CA GLU A 151 12.02 5.08 -20.04
C GLU A 151 11.74 6.58 -19.90
N ASN A 152 10.88 6.97 -18.94
CA ASN A 152 10.37 8.34 -18.82
C ASN A 152 10.91 9.10 -17.59
N TYR A 153 11.78 8.49 -16.78
CA TYR A 153 12.46 9.17 -15.68
C TYR A 153 13.31 10.34 -16.21
N GLN A 154 13.21 11.51 -15.57
CA GLN A 154 13.82 12.79 -15.98
C GLN A 154 13.29 13.40 -17.29
N THR A 155 12.31 12.77 -17.96
CA THR A 155 11.70 13.31 -19.19
C THR A 155 10.19 13.56 -19.07
N ASP A 156 9.46 12.73 -18.32
CA ASP A 156 8.09 13.01 -17.84
C ASP A 156 8.15 13.42 -16.36
N GLU A 157 7.50 14.53 -16.01
CA GLU A 157 7.48 15.05 -14.63
C GLU A 157 6.85 14.06 -13.65
N ARG A 158 5.83 13.32 -14.08
CA ARG A 158 5.10 12.33 -13.26
C ARG A 158 5.98 11.14 -12.95
N ALA A 159 6.67 10.60 -13.96
CA ALA A 159 7.67 9.54 -13.77
C ALA A 159 8.79 10.03 -12.84
N THR A 160 9.27 11.26 -13.04
CA THR A 160 10.30 11.87 -12.19
C THR A 160 9.85 11.98 -10.73
N ARG A 161 8.62 12.45 -10.46
CA ARG A 161 8.05 12.51 -9.11
C ARG A 161 7.80 11.13 -8.49
N MET A 162 7.35 10.15 -9.28
CA MET A 162 7.13 8.77 -8.80
C MET A 162 8.42 8.04 -8.42
N VAL A 163 9.55 8.41 -9.01
CA VAL A 163 10.86 7.81 -8.68
C VAL A 163 11.60 8.62 -7.61
N ARG A 164 11.45 9.95 -7.56
CA ARG A 164 12.24 10.84 -6.66
C ARG A 164 11.53 11.26 -5.37
N ASP A 165 10.19 11.19 -5.31
CA ASP A 165 9.43 11.70 -4.16
C ASP A 165 8.67 10.60 -3.38
N MET A 166 8.87 9.32 -3.74
CA MET A 166 8.30 8.14 -3.07
C MET A 166 9.13 6.88 -3.32
N HIS A 167 8.96 5.88 -2.45
CA HIS A 167 9.30 4.50 -2.77
C HIS A 167 8.07 3.79 -3.35
N LEU A 168 8.10 3.46 -4.65
CA LEU A 168 7.07 2.65 -5.30
C LEU A 168 7.46 1.17 -5.26
N PHE A 169 6.56 0.32 -4.79
CA PHE A 169 6.73 -1.13 -4.77
C PHE A 169 5.70 -1.80 -5.68
N ILE A 170 6.14 -2.67 -6.58
CA ILE A 170 5.23 -3.48 -7.40
C ILE A 170 5.44 -4.97 -7.13
N MET A 171 4.34 -5.67 -6.89
CA MET A 171 4.24 -7.13 -6.84
C MET A 171 3.29 -7.60 -7.97
N PRO A 172 3.82 -8.02 -9.12
CA PRO A 172 2.99 -8.49 -10.24
C PRO A 172 2.28 -9.83 -9.97
N THR A 173 2.68 -10.59 -8.95
CA THR A 173 1.95 -11.80 -8.55
C THR A 173 2.09 -12.08 -7.06
N MET A 174 0.96 -12.14 -6.36
CA MET A 174 0.87 -12.68 -5.00
C MET A 174 0.59 -14.19 -5.02
N ASN A 175 -0.05 -14.72 -6.07
CA ASN A 175 -0.40 -16.14 -6.22
C ASN A 175 0.24 -16.78 -7.48
N PRO A 176 1.58 -16.93 -7.50
CA PRO A 176 2.29 -17.52 -8.63
C PRO A 176 1.88 -18.98 -8.89
N ASP A 177 1.54 -19.73 -7.84
CA ASP A 177 1.09 -21.12 -7.92
C ASP A 177 -0.29 -21.24 -8.59
N GLY A 178 -1.22 -20.34 -8.26
CA GLY A 178 -2.53 -20.24 -8.89
C GLY A 178 -2.44 -19.82 -10.34
N PHE A 179 -1.55 -18.88 -10.67
CA PHE A 179 -1.30 -18.44 -12.04
C PHE A 179 -0.81 -19.59 -12.94
N THR A 180 0.18 -20.36 -12.51
CA THR A 180 0.67 -21.54 -13.25
C THR A 180 -0.41 -22.61 -13.47
N ARG A 181 -1.47 -22.60 -12.66
CA ARG A 181 -2.62 -23.52 -12.74
C ARG A 181 -3.87 -22.89 -13.33
N SER A 182 -3.79 -21.63 -13.79
CA SER A 182 -4.92 -20.83 -14.32
C SER A 182 -6.16 -20.89 -13.40
N GLN A 183 -5.97 -20.67 -12.09
CA GLN A 183 -7.03 -20.78 -11.09
C GLN A 183 -6.97 -19.65 -10.05
N ARG A 184 -8.13 -19.27 -9.54
CA ARG A 184 -8.31 -18.29 -8.46
C ARG A 184 -7.50 -18.62 -7.21
N TYR A 185 -7.67 -19.83 -6.68
CA TYR A 185 -7.13 -20.26 -5.39
C TYR A 185 -5.60 -20.48 -5.44
N ASN A 186 -4.92 -20.43 -4.30
CA ASN A 186 -3.51 -20.89 -4.23
C ASN A 186 -3.42 -22.43 -4.40
N ALA A 187 -2.21 -22.98 -4.43
CA ALA A 187 -2.02 -24.44 -4.58
C ALA A 187 -2.66 -25.29 -3.45
N GLN A 188 -2.98 -24.70 -2.30
CA GLN A 188 -3.69 -25.36 -1.19
C GLN A 188 -5.22 -25.21 -1.28
N ARG A 189 -5.76 -24.70 -2.40
CA ARG A 189 -7.19 -24.38 -2.60
C ARG A 189 -7.73 -23.31 -1.64
N ILE A 190 -6.86 -22.46 -1.09
CA ILE A 190 -7.24 -21.32 -0.24
C ILE A 190 -7.47 -20.08 -1.12
N ASP A 191 -8.59 -19.37 -0.90
CA ASP A 191 -8.81 -18.04 -1.46
C ASP A 191 -8.00 -17.04 -0.62
N LEU A 192 -6.96 -16.45 -1.22
CA LEU A 192 -6.07 -15.56 -0.51
C LEU A 192 -6.78 -14.28 -0.04
N ASN A 193 -7.79 -13.81 -0.77
CA ASN A 193 -8.60 -12.64 -0.41
C ASN A 193 -9.77 -12.98 0.52
N ARG A 194 -9.74 -14.15 1.18
CA ARG A 194 -10.61 -14.54 2.32
C ARG A 194 -9.80 -15.03 3.53
N ASN A 195 -8.48 -14.88 3.48
CA ASN A 195 -7.55 -15.54 4.38
C ASN A 195 -6.68 -14.59 5.23
N PHE A 196 -6.79 -13.28 5.02
CA PHE A 196 -6.24 -12.28 5.95
C PHE A 196 -6.96 -12.33 7.30
N SER A 197 -6.34 -11.73 8.32
CA SER A 197 -7.09 -11.41 9.55
C SER A 197 -8.12 -10.34 9.23
N ASP A 198 -9.26 -10.36 9.90
CA ASP A 198 -10.30 -9.36 9.71
C ASP A 198 -10.55 -8.64 11.02
N PRO A 199 -9.88 -7.49 11.28
CA PRO A 199 -9.97 -6.82 12.56
C PRO A 199 -11.40 -6.39 12.92
N GLN A 200 -12.31 -6.27 11.95
CA GLN A 200 -13.71 -5.95 12.22
C GLN A 200 -14.42 -7.11 12.97
N PHE A 201 -13.93 -8.35 12.86
CA PHE A 201 -14.51 -9.54 13.48
C PHE A 201 -13.58 -10.19 14.51
N ASP A 202 -12.28 -10.29 14.21
CA ASP A 202 -11.23 -10.85 15.09
C ASP A 202 -10.97 -9.99 16.37
N CYS A 203 -11.57 -8.80 16.44
CA CYS A 203 -11.43 -7.83 17.53
C CYS A 203 -12.76 -7.44 18.21
N GLN A 204 -13.87 -8.16 17.98
CA GLN A 204 -15.15 -7.87 18.64
C GLN A 204 -15.03 -8.01 20.18
N PRO A 205 -15.67 -7.13 20.98
CA PRO A 205 -16.67 -6.13 20.61
C PRO A 205 -16.12 -4.75 20.20
N ASN A 206 -14.81 -4.50 20.27
CA ASN A 206 -14.22 -3.21 19.88
C ASN A 206 -12.78 -3.32 19.39
N LEU A 207 -12.50 -2.71 18.23
CA LEU A 207 -11.17 -2.61 17.59
C LEU A 207 -10.05 -2.17 18.56
N GLU A 208 -10.38 -1.33 19.55
CA GLU A 208 -9.43 -0.83 20.55
C GLU A 208 -8.90 -1.91 21.52
N ASN A 209 -9.71 -2.94 21.83
CA ASN A 209 -9.29 -4.07 22.67
C ASN A 209 -8.79 -5.27 21.86
N CYS A 210 -8.43 -5.09 20.59
CA CYS A 210 -7.92 -6.18 19.79
C CYS A 210 -6.60 -6.73 20.37
N THR A 211 -6.69 -7.86 21.07
CA THR A 211 -5.51 -8.46 21.67
C THR A 211 -4.59 -8.91 20.54
N ALA A 212 -3.28 -8.65 20.66
CA ALA A 212 -2.31 -9.20 19.72
C ALA A 212 -2.43 -10.73 19.57
N ALA A 213 -2.97 -11.41 20.59
CA ALA A 213 -3.23 -12.85 20.55
C ALA A 213 -4.32 -13.27 19.56
N SER A 214 -5.36 -12.47 19.28
CA SER A 214 -6.39 -12.84 18.28
C SER A 214 -5.84 -12.70 16.86
N LEU A 215 -5.30 -11.53 16.52
CA LEU A 215 -4.61 -11.29 15.25
C LEU A 215 -3.50 -12.33 15.00
N MET A 216 -2.73 -12.70 16.02
CA MET A 216 -1.68 -13.71 15.87
C MET A 216 -2.18 -15.14 15.67
N ARG A 217 -3.37 -15.52 16.19
CA ARG A 217 -3.95 -16.84 15.91
C ARG A 217 -4.27 -16.97 14.42
N LYS A 218 -4.98 -15.99 13.88
CA LYS A 218 -5.38 -15.96 12.47
C LYS A 218 -4.17 -15.83 11.56
N TYR A 219 -3.23 -14.94 11.88
CA TYR A 219 -1.95 -14.84 11.18
C TYR A 219 -1.22 -16.20 11.04
N ASN A 220 -1.12 -16.97 12.13
CA ASN A 220 -0.44 -18.27 12.13
C ASN A 220 -1.19 -19.36 11.33
N SER A 221 -2.49 -19.21 11.10
CA SER A 221 -3.31 -20.14 10.30
C SER A 221 -3.52 -19.69 8.85
N SER A 222 -3.10 -18.47 8.49
CA SER A 222 -3.12 -17.98 7.11
C SER A 222 -2.09 -18.69 6.22
N ALA A 223 -2.36 -18.72 4.92
CA ALA A 223 -1.49 -19.29 3.90
C ALA A 223 -0.14 -18.53 3.81
N PRO A 224 0.96 -19.17 3.36
CA PRO A 224 2.28 -18.56 3.26
C PRO A 224 2.33 -17.25 2.47
N GLU A 225 1.51 -17.11 1.42
CA GLU A 225 1.38 -15.89 0.63
C GLU A 225 0.84 -14.72 1.45
N VAL A 226 -0.28 -14.95 2.16
CA VAL A 226 -0.91 -13.97 3.05
C VAL A 226 0.02 -13.63 4.23
N GLN A 227 0.67 -14.64 4.81
CA GLN A 227 1.67 -14.44 5.87
C GLN A 227 2.85 -13.56 5.44
N ALA A 228 3.23 -13.60 4.16
CA ALA A 228 4.29 -12.77 3.60
C ALA A 228 3.84 -11.31 3.44
N ILE A 229 2.66 -11.05 2.85
CA ILE A 229 2.07 -9.71 2.76
C ILE A 229 1.91 -9.11 4.16
N MET A 230 1.28 -9.83 5.09
CA MET A 230 1.07 -9.34 6.46
C MET A 230 2.41 -9.00 7.16
N ARG A 231 3.47 -9.79 6.93
CA ARG A 231 4.82 -9.45 7.46
C ARG A 231 5.45 -8.22 6.82
N TRP A 232 5.15 -7.96 5.54
CA TRP A 232 5.71 -6.87 4.77
C TRP A 232 5.05 -5.53 5.11
N SER A 233 3.72 -5.52 5.29
CA SER A 233 2.92 -4.34 5.57
C SER A 233 2.78 -3.96 7.05
N MET A 234 2.95 -4.90 8.00
CA MET A 234 2.77 -4.59 9.43
C MET A 234 3.81 -3.58 9.95
N PRO A 235 3.39 -2.47 10.61
CA PRO A 235 4.31 -1.52 11.21
C PRO A 235 5.07 -2.12 12.42
N LEU A 236 6.30 -1.62 12.64
CA LEU A 236 7.28 -2.14 13.62
C LEU A 236 6.74 -2.35 15.05
N ASN A 237 5.76 -1.55 15.48
CA ASN A 237 5.19 -1.62 16.83
C ASN A 237 4.36 -2.89 17.06
N ALA A 238 3.66 -3.41 16.05
CA ALA A 238 2.97 -4.70 16.13
C ALA A 238 3.94 -5.85 16.43
N ARG A 239 5.20 -5.74 15.98
CA ARG A 239 6.23 -6.76 16.24
C ARG A 239 6.76 -6.80 17.68
N ARG A 240 6.58 -5.75 18.48
CA ARG A 240 6.93 -5.82 19.93
C ARG A 240 6.01 -6.78 20.69
N LEU A 241 4.78 -6.96 20.21
CA LEU A 241 3.81 -7.93 20.76
C LEU A 241 4.15 -9.37 20.33
N LEU A 242 4.53 -9.57 19.05
CA LEU A 242 5.13 -10.81 18.54
C LEU A 242 6.33 -11.28 19.39
N ARG A 243 7.25 -10.37 19.72
CA ARG A 243 8.51 -10.72 20.42
C ARG A 243 8.31 -11.09 21.89
N ARG A 244 7.22 -10.67 22.54
CA ARG A 244 7.03 -10.78 24.00
C ARG A 244 6.57 -12.16 24.49
N ARG A 245 6.09 -13.05 23.61
CA ARG A 245 5.65 -14.42 23.98
C ARG A 245 6.67 -15.53 23.68
N SER A 246 7.65 -15.30 22.81
CA SER A 246 8.71 -16.28 22.51
C SER A 246 9.69 -16.54 23.67
N ALA A 247 9.60 -15.77 24.77
CA ALA A 247 10.49 -15.87 25.92
C ALA A 247 9.97 -16.78 27.05
N THR A 248 8.75 -17.33 26.93
CA THR A 248 8.06 -18.00 28.06
C THR A 248 7.38 -19.33 27.73
N SER A 249 7.61 -19.93 26.55
CA SER A 249 7.21 -21.32 26.30
C SER A 249 8.12 -22.03 25.29
N SER A 250 8.36 -23.32 25.54
CA SER A 250 9.20 -24.22 24.74
C SER A 250 8.54 -24.67 23.42
N ALA A 251 7.84 -23.77 22.73
CA ALA A 251 7.05 -24.08 21.54
C ALA A 251 7.66 -23.44 20.29
N VAL A 252 8.02 -24.30 19.32
CA VAL A 252 8.26 -24.04 17.89
C VAL A 252 9.05 -22.77 17.56
N SER A 253 10.28 -22.95 17.07
CA SER A 253 11.08 -21.88 16.48
C SER A 253 10.35 -21.24 15.29
N VAL A 254 9.75 -20.07 15.49
CA VAL A 254 9.26 -19.23 14.40
C VAL A 254 10.46 -18.92 13.49
N PRO A 255 10.39 -19.19 12.17
CA PRO A 255 11.49 -18.90 11.27
C PRO A 255 11.87 -17.42 11.36
N GLN A 256 13.13 -17.16 11.73
CA GLN A 256 13.70 -15.82 11.69
C GLN A 256 13.51 -15.24 10.29
N PRO A 257 13.05 -13.98 10.14
CA PRO A 257 13.11 -13.34 8.83
C PRO A 257 14.57 -13.29 8.36
N PRO A 258 14.87 -13.43 7.06
CA PRO A 258 16.18 -13.12 6.54
C PRO A 258 16.57 -11.70 7.00
N ARG A 259 17.82 -11.49 7.42
CA ARG A 259 18.33 -10.20 7.93
C ARG A 259 18.22 -9.03 6.94
N ASN A 260 17.71 -9.28 5.73
CA ASN A 260 17.83 -8.46 4.54
C ASN A 260 16.47 -7.88 4.06
N VAL A 261 15.34 -8.26 4.68
CA VAL A 261 14.02 -7.67 4.36
C VAL A 261 13.73 -6.51 5.32
N ARG A 262 13.95 -5.28 4.85
CA ARG A 262 13.50 -4.05 5.53
C ARG A 262 11.97 -4.02 5.55
N GLN A 263 11.40 -3.44 6.61
CA GLN A 263 9.95 -3.25 6.78
C GLN A 263 9.59 -1.84 6.32
N PHE A 264 8.42 -1.69 5.71
CA PHE A 264 7.96 -0.43 5.15
C PHE A 264 6.63 -0.03 5.79
N HIS A 265 6.45 1.26 6.07
CA HIS A 265 5.17 1.82 6.47
C HIS A 265 4.49 2.32 5.19
N PHE A 266 3.56 1.53 4.65
CA PHE A 266 2.84 1.89 3.44
C PHE A 266 1.81 2.99 3.73
N THR A 267 1.91 4.07 2.97
CA THR A 267 1.02 5.22 3.04
C THR A 267 -0.33 4.89 2.39
N ALA A 268 -0.26 4.26 1.23
CA ALA A 268 -1.40 3.83 0.44
C ALA A 268 -1.01 2.67 -0.48
N ALA A 269 -2.02 2.01 -1.04
CA ALA A 269 -1.84 0.86 -1.91
C ALA A 269 -2.99 0.69 -2.89
N ALA A 270 -2.82 -0.20 -3.85
CA ALA A 270 -3.95 -0.86 -4.47
C ALA A 270 -3.63 -2.32 -4.82
N ASN A 271 -4.64 -3.18 -4.70
CA ASN A 271 -4.62 -4.53 -5.20
C ASN A 271 -5.39 -4.61 -6.54
N LEU A 272 -4.90 -5.43 -7.48
CA LEU A 272 -5.41 -5.49 -8.86
C LEU A 272 -6.10 -6.83 -9.13
N HIS A 273 -7.32 -6.74 -9.65
CA HIS A 273 -8.30 -7.82 -9.83
C HIS A 273 -8.99 -7.73 -11.19
N GLU A 274 -9.76 -8.76 -11.52
CA GLU A 274 -10.60 -8.82 -12.71
C GLU A 274 -11.89 -9.61 -12.46
N GLY A 275 -12.89 -9.41 -13.31
CA GLY A 275 -14.26 -9.92 -13.20
C GLY A 275 -15.31 -8.81 -13.28
N ALA A 276 -14.89 -7.57 -13.06
CA ALA A 276 -15.66 -6.34 -13.22
C ALA A 276 -14.73 -5.20 -13.73
N VAL A 277 -15.26 -3.98 -13.86
CA VAL A 277 -14.46 -2.77 -14.08
C VAL A 277 -14.90 -1.67 -13.13
N VAL A 278 -14.24 -1.57 -11.97
CA VAL A 278 -14.61 -0.68 -10.87
C VAL A 278 -13.44 -0.43 -9.91
N ALA A 279 -13.37 0.78 -9.34
CA ALA A 279 -12.53 1.06 -8.19
C ALA A 279 -13.31 0.81 -6.89
N ASN A 280 -13.07 -0.34 -6.27
CA ASN A 280 -13.66 -0.78 -5.01
C ASN A 280 -12.88 -0.19 -3.80
N TYR A 281 -13.59 0.22 -2.75
CA TYR A 281 -13.00 0.84 -1.56
C TYR A 281 -13.63 0.42 -0.22
N PRO A 282 -12.89 0.53 0.90
CA PRO A 282 -13.33 0.09 2.22
C PRO A 282 -14.64 0.71 2.74
N PHE A 283 -15.40 0.00 3.58
CA PHE A 283 -15.16 -1.39 4.00
C PHE A 283 -15.76 -2.41 3.02
N ASP A 284 -15.07 -3.54 2.89
CA ASP A 284 -15.45 -4.72 2.11
C ASP A 284 -16.53 -5.56 2.83
N GLY A 285 -16.51 -5.61 4.15
CA GLY A 285 -17.46 -6.37 4.97
C GLY A 285 -18.33 -5.48 5.85
N SER A 286 -19.65 -5.69 5.84
CA SER A 286 -20.57 -5.04 6.77
C SER A 286 -20.58 -5.75 8.15
N PRO A 287 -20.85 -5.03 9.26
CA PRO A 287 -20.97 -5.67 10.57
C PRO A 287 -22.19 -6.60 10.60
N ILE A 288 -21.98 -7.84 11.03
CA ILE A 288 -23.08 -8.80 11.24
C ILE A 288 -24.00 -8.24 12.32
N THR A 289 -25.21 -7.84 11.96
CA THR A 289 -26.20 -7.28 12.89
C THR A 289 -27.26 -8.31 13.30
N GLY A 290 -27.81 -8.13 14.50
CA GLY A 290 -28.95 -8.92 15.00
C GLY A 290 -28.62 -10.34 15.48
N ARG A 291 -29.59 -11.26 15.34
CA ARG A 291 -29.54 -12.63 15.91
C ARG A 291 -28.35 -13.45 15.41
N GLY A 292 -27.84 -13.17 14.21
CA GLY A 292 -26.68 -13.83 13.62
C GLY A 292 -25.40 -13.66 14.44
N ALA A 293 -25.10 -12.44 14.87
CA ALA A 293 -23.92 -12.16 15.69
C ALA A 293 -24.02 -12.80 17.08
N ALA A 294 -25.21 -12.80 17.69
CA ALA A 294 -25.44 -13.46 18.97
C ALA A 294 -25.26 -14.99 18.88
N ALA A 295 -25.78 -15.62 17.82
CA ALA A 295 -25.61 -17.06 17.59
C ALA A 295 -24.15 -17.43 17.26
N ALA A 296 -23.47 -16.63 16.44
CA ALA A 296 -22.07 -16.81 16.11
C ALA A 296 -21.15 -16.66 17.33
N ALA A 297 -21.37 -15.63 18.16
CA ALA A 297 -20.63 -15.41 19.40
C ALA A 297 -20.89 -16.52 20.43
N ALA A 298 -22.14 -17.00 20.55
CA ALA A 298 -22.48 -18.12 21.42
C ALA A 298 -21.77 -19.42 20.99
N ALA A 299 -21.82 -19.79 19.71
CA ALA A 299 -21.13 -20.97 19.19
C ALA A 299 -19.60 -20.87 19.34
N ALA A 300 -19.01 -19.71 19.01
CA ALA A 300 -17.58 -19.46 19.20
C ALA A 300 -17.16 -19.54 20.69
N SER A 301 -18.00 -19.07 21.62
CA SER A 301 -17.74 -19.18 23.07
C SER A 301 -17.74 -20.63 23.58
N GLN A 302 -18.34 -21.56 22.84
CA GLN A 302 -18.40 -23.00 23.13
C GLN A 302 -17.32 -23.80 22.38
N GLY A 303 -16.49 -23.14 21.56
CA GLY A 303 -15.45 -23.75 20.74
C GLY A 303 -15.96 -24.36 19.43
N ASP A 304 -17.25 -24.24 19.13
CA ASP A 304 -17.86 -24.75 17.90
C ASP A 304 -17.72 -23.73 16.77
N MET A 305 -16.56 -23.78 16.10
CA MET A 305 -16.23 -22.88 14.99
C MET A 305 -17.05 -23.19 13.72
N GLU A 306 -17.59 -24.40 13.58
CA GLU A 306 -18.38 -24.80 12.41
C GLU A 306 -19.83 -24.31 12.54
N ALA A 307 -20.44 -24.46 13.72
CA ALA A 307 -21.72 -23.82 14.02
C ALA A 307 -21.63 -22.28 14.03
N ALA A 308 -20.50 -21.72 14.49
CA ALA A 308 -20.27 -20.28 14.37
C ALA A 308 -20.25 -19.83 12.89
N ALA A 309 -19.50 -20.53 12.02
CA ALA A 309 -19.49 -20.26 10.59
C ALA A 309 -20.88 -20.43 9.94
N ALA A 310 -21.63 -21.47 10.31
CA ALA A 310 -22.99 -21.71 9.80
C ALA A 310 -23.99 -20.62 10.26
N ALA A 311 -23.93 -20.16 11.51
CA ALA A 311 -24.75 -19.07 12.01
C ALA A 311 -24.47 -17.75 11.30
N ILE A 312 -23.19 -17.49 10.98
CA ILE A 312 -22.77 -16.35 10.17
C ILE A 312 -23.33 -16.48 8.73
N VAL A 313 -23.25 -17.66 8.10
CA VAL A 313 -23.80 -17.90 6.76
C VAL A 313 -25.33 -17.77 6.71
N ALA A 314 -26.04 -18.26 7.73
CA ALA A 314 -27.50 -18.11 7.83
C ALA A 314 -27.93 -16.63 8.00
N ALA A 315 -27.13 -15.82 8.70
CA ALA A 315 -27.35 -14.38 8.80
C ALA A 315 -27.09 -13.65 7.47
N ARG A 316 -26.07 -14.08 6.71
CA ARG A 316 -25.73 -13.54 5.39
C ARG A 316 -26.82 -13.76 4.33
N GLN A 317 -27.65 -14.81 4.44
CA GLN A 317 -28.74 -15.07 3.48
C GLN A 317 -29.98 -14.17 3.63
N GLN A 318 -30.06 -13.31 4.66
CA GLN A 318 -31.21 -12.42 4.88
C GLN A 318 -31.03 -11.01 4.31
N GLN A 319 -29.85 -10.69 3.73
CA GLN A 319 -29.65 -9.50 2.90
C GLN A 319 -30.07 -9.80 1.45
N PRO A 320 -30.78 -8.88 0.76
CA PRO A 320 -31.18 -9.11 -0.63
C PRO A 320 -29.96 -9.19 -1.54
N ILE A 321 -29.76 -10.35 -2.16
CA ILE A 321 -28.65 -10.62 -3.08
C ILE A 321 -28.73 -9.64 -4.26
N GLY A 322 -27.70 -8.80 -4.41
CA GLY A 322 -27.58 -7.89 -5.55
C GLY A 322 -27.60 -8.65 -6.88
N VAL A 323 -28.24 -8.07 -7.90
CA VAL A 323 -28.52 -8.76 -9.18
C VAL A 323 -27.24 -9.31 -9.84
N ALA A 324 -26.10 -8.63 -9.69
CA ALA A 324 -24.80 -9.11 -10.18
C ALA A 324 -24.36 -10.44 -9.54
N ALA A 325 -24.45 -10.58 -8.21
CA ALA A 325 -24.11 -11.81 -7.51
C ALA A 325 -25.06 -12.97 -7.85
N ALA A 326 -26.34 -12.67 -8.10
CA ALA A 326 -27.30 -13.65 -8.62
C ALA A 326 -26.96 -14.09 -10.06
N VAL A 327 -26.51 -13.17 -10.92
CA VAL A 327 -26.04 -13.47 -12.29
C VAL A 327 -24.80 -14.35 -12.27
N GLU A 328 -23.85 -14.12 -11.36
CA GLU A 328 -22.64 -14.96 -11.27
C GLU A 328 -22.93 -16.36 -10.73
N GLN A 329 -23.77 -16.49 -9.69
CA GLN A 329 -24.24 -17.81 -9.23
C GLN A 329 -25.01 -18.56 -10.34
N LEU A 330 -25.80 -17.85 -11.16
CA LEU A 330 -26.47 -18.42 -12.33
C LEU A 330 -25.53 -18.74 -13.51
N ARG A 331 -24.40 -18.05 -13.66
CA ARG A 331 -23.35 -18.39 -14.64
C ARG A 331 -22.61 -19.65 -14.24
N VAL A 332 -22.14 -19.73 -12.99
CA VAL A 332 -21.47 -20.92 -12.46
C VAL A 332 -22.38 -22.15 -12.54
N ALA A 333 -23.68 -22.00 -12.22
CA ALA A 333 -24.67 -23.07 -12.36
C ALA A 333 -24.99 -23.48 -13.82
N ARG A 334 -24.68 -22.63 -14.81
CA ARG A 334 -24.91 -22.91 -16.24
C ARG A 334 -23.67 -23.46 -16.97
N GLY A 335 -22.55 -23.64 -16.29
CA GLY A 335 -21.33 -24.25 -16.84
C GLY A 335 -21.47 -25.74 -17.19
N SER A 336 -22.59 -26.39 -16.86
CA SER A 336 -22.77 -27.85 -16.97
C SER A 336 -24.02 -28.31 -17.75
N SER A 337 -24.32 -27.72 -18.91
CA SER A 337 -25.12 -28.41 -19.94
C SER A 337 -24.99 -27.81 -21.34
N SER A 338 -24.97 -28.68 -22.35
CA SER A 338 -24.98 -28.34 -23.77
C SER A 338 -26.41 -28.17 -24.33
N ALA A 339 -26.53 -27.43 -25.44
CA ALA A 339 -27.72 -27.25 -26.32
C ALA A 339 -28.57 -25.96 -26.06
N PRO A 340 -29.45 -25.53 -26.99
CA PRO A 340 -29.07 -24.43 -27.89
C PRO A 340 -29.85 -23.13 -27.71
N ARG A 341 -29.32 -22.08 -28.34
CA ARG A 341 -29.68 -20.66 -28.19
C ARG A 341 -30.90 -20.26 -29.05
N THR A 342 -32.00 -19.84 -28.43
CA THR A 342 -33.09 -19.10 -29.11
C THR A 342 -33.04 -17.61 -28.77
N THR A 343 -33.26 -16.77 -29.78
CA THR A 343 -33.14 -15.31 -29.72
C THR A 343 -34.46 -14.63 -29.34
N VAL A 344 -34.45 -13.83 -28.28
CA VAL A 344 -35.49 -12.81 -28.00
C VAL A 344 -34.80 -11.51 -27.59
N ARG A 345 -35.13 -10.40 -28.26
CA ARG A 345 -34.73 -9.04 -27.86
C ARG A 345 -35.76 -8.48 -26.86
N PRO A 346 -35.37 -7.82 -25.76
CA PRO A 346 -36.25 -6.94 -25.02
C PRO A 346 -36.35 -5.56 -25.70
N ALA A 347 -37.50 -4.91 -25.57
CA ALA A 347 -37.77 -3.57 -26.11
C ALA A 347 -37.27 -2.45 -25.18
N ARG A 348 -37.11 -1.24 -25.73
CA ARG A 348 -36.87 -0.01 -24.96
C ARG A 348 -38.18 0.52 -24.36
N PRO A 349 -38.18 1.12 -23.16
CA PRO A 349 -39.21 2.04 -22.72
C PRO A 349 -38.95 3.46 -23.27
N ASP A 350 -40.03 4.20 -23.53
CA ASP A 350 -39.98 5.55 -24.09
C ASP A 350 -39.64 6.65 -23.06
N VAL A 351 -39.14 7.77 -23.56
CA VAL A 351 -38.84 8.97 -22.78
C VAL A 351 -40.09 9.84 -22.67
N ALA A 352 -40.54 10.09 -21.44
CA ALA A 352 -41.49 11.16 -21.15
C ALA A 352 -40.78 12.28 -20.37
N SER A 353 -40.78 13.48 -20.95
CA SER A 353 -40.29 14.70 -20.31
C SER A 353 -41.32 15.26 -19.34
N ASP A 354 -40.91 15.63 -18.13
CA ASP A 354 -41.67 16.61 -17.35
C ASP A 354 -40.74 17.56 -16.59
N THR A 355 -41.13 18.83 -16.55
CA THR A 355 -40.31 19.94 -16.05
C THR A 355 -40.98 20.58 -14.84
N SER A 356 -40.37 20.46 -13.66
CA SER A 356 -40.62 21.40 -12.57
C SER A 356 -39.38 21.57 -11.68
N SER A 357 -39.09 22.83 -11.35
CA SER A 357 -37.97 23.22 -10.52
C SER A 357 -38.35 23.21 -9.04
N SER A 358 -37.61 22.47 -8.22
CA SER A 358 -37.52 22.76 -6.78
C SER A 358 -36.13 22.38 -6.25
N SER A 359 -35.57 23.26 -5.44
CA SER A 359 -34.25 23.09 -4.83
C SER A 359 -34.32 22.10 -3.67
N VAL A 360 -33.73 20.92 -3.83
CA VAL A 360 -33.63 19.91 -2.76
C VAL A 360 -32.17 19.61 -2.47
N SER A 361 -31.77 19.76 -1.20
CA SER A 361 -30.45 19.36 -0.71
C SER A 361 -30.27 17.85 -0.85
N SER A 362 -29.37 17.40 -1.72
CA SER A 362 -29.14 15.98 -2.02
C SER A 362 -28.34 15.27 -0.92
N SER A 363 -28.99 14.97 0.20
CA SER A 363 -28.58 13.83 1.01
C SER A 363 -28.96 12.55 0.25
N SER A 364 -28.09 12.10 -0.66
CA SER A 364 -28.29 10.80 -1.31
C SER A 364 -28.31 9.70 -0.25
N ALA A 365 -29.42 8.96 -0.19
CA ALA A 365 -29.53 7.83 0.71
C ALA A 365 -28.48 6.79 0.31
N ARG A 366 -27.60 6.42 1.24
CA ARG A 366 -26.57 5.40 1.00
C ARG A 366 -27.25 4.05 0.67
N PRO A 367 -26.71 3.26 -0.27
CA PRO A 367 -27.26 1.94 -0.60
C PRO A 367 -27.40 1.03 0.63
N ALA A 368 -28.40 0.15 0.61
CA ALA A 368 -28.48 -0.93 1.59
C ALA A 368 -27.23 -1.82 1.48
N GLY A 369 -26.57 -2.11 2.61
CA GLY A 369 -25.29 -2.83 2.65
C GLY A 369 -24.03 -1.94 2.73
N TYR A 370 -24.11 -0.65 2.37
CA TYR A 370 -22.96 0.26 2.38
C TYR A 370 -22.31 0.38 3.78
N HIS A 371 -21.02 0.03 3.90
CA HIS A 371 -20.27 0.17 5.15
C HIS A 371 -19.13 1.20 5.03
N ALA A 372 -19.43 2.42 5.50
CA ALA A 372 -18.50 3.55 5.46
C ALA A 372 -17.33 3.38 6.45
N SER A 373 -16.10 3.58 5.97
CA SER A 373 -14.92 3.73 6.83
C SER A 373 -14.79 5.15 7.41
N PRO A 374 -13.97 5.38 8.46
CA PRO A 374 -13.68 6.73 8.96
C PRO A 374 -13.09 7.69 7.91
N ASP A 375 -12.47 7.15 6.86
CA ASP A 375 -11.88 7.89 5.75
C ASP A 375 -12.72 7.83 4.45
N ASP A 376 -14.01 7.48 4.52
CA ASP A 376 -14.95 7.31 3.40
C ASP A 376 -14.80 8.39 2.29
N ALA A 377 -14.76 9.66 2.67
CA ALA A 377 -14.62 10.77 1.72
C ALA A 377 -13.25 10.81 1.00
N THR A 378 -12.19 10.38 1.67
CA THR A 378 -10.85 10.25 1.07
C THR A 378 -10.78 9.00 0.18
N PHE A 379 -11.30 7.86 0.64
CA PHE A 379 -11.34 6.64 -0.16
C PHE A 379 -12.12 6.81 -1.46
N ARG A 380 -13.30 7.47 -1.41
CA ARG A 380 -14.07 7.83 -2.61
C ARG A 380 -13.28 8.74 -3.55
N PHE A 381 -12.55 9.72 -3.04
CA PHE A 381 -11.67 10.58 -3.84
C PHE A 381 -10.53 9.80 -4.52
N LEU A 382 -9.88 8.87 -3.82
CA LEU A 382 -8.83 8.02 -4.39
C LEU A 382 -9.40 7.04 -5.43
N ALA A 383 -10.55 6.42 -5.16
CA ALA A 383 -11.25 5.56 -6.12
C ALA A 383 -11.67 6.33 -7.39
N SER A 384 -12.26 7.53 -7.23
CA SER A 384 -12.61 8.40 -8.36
C SER A 384 -11.38 8.87 -9.15
N THR A 385 -10.24 9.06 -8.49
CA THR A 385 -8.97 9.38 -9.16
C THR A 385 -8.57 8.27 -10.14
N TYR A 386 -8.71 7.00 -9.75
CA TYR A 386 -8.46 5.89 -10.66
C TYR A 386 -9.55 5.82 -11.76
N ALA A 387 -10.82 5.79 -11.36
CA ALA A 387 -11.94 5.55 -12.26
C ALA A 387 -12.11 6.62 -13.36
N THR A 388 -11.78 7.89 -13.07
CA THR A 388 -11.84 9.01 -14.03
C THR A 388 -10.59 9.15 -14.91
N LYS A 389 -9.50 8.45 -14.58
CA LYS A 389 -8.28 8.38 -15.39
C LYS A 389 -8.20 7.08 -16.22
N HIS A 390 -8.97 6.06 -15.84
CA HIS A 390 -9.26 4.93 -16.70
C HIS A 390 -10.11 5.42 -17.89
N THR A 391 -9.85 4.92 -19.09
CA THR A 391 -10.52 5.43 -20.32
C THR A 391 -12.04 5.29 -20.32
N TRP A 392 -12.61 4.37 -19.52
CA TRP A 392 -14.05 4.14 -19.48
C TRP A 392 -14.64 3.70 -18.14
N MET A 393 -13.85 3.57 -17.05
CA MET A 393 -14.39 3.03 -15.79
C MET A 393 -15.50 3.93 -15.24
N SER A 394 -15.32 5.25 -15.30
CA SER A 394 -16.36 6.24 -14.95
C SER A 394 -17.39 6.54 -16.06
N ASN A 395 -17.36 5.85 -17.20
CA ASN A 395 -18.34 6.05 -18.28
C ASN A 395 -19.60 5.24 -18.00
N THR A 396 -20.60 5.87 -17.38
CA THR A 396 -21.86 5.25 -16.95
C THR A 396 -22.71 4.64 -18.08
N THR A 397 -22.42 4.95 -19.34
CA THR A 397 -23.09 4.36 -20.51
C THR A 397 -22.42 3.05 -20.97
N ARG A 398 -21.09 2.92 -20.81
CA ARG A 398 -20.35 1.66 -21.06
C ARG A 398 -20.38 0.77 -19.81
N ASN A 399 -20.03 1.35 -18.66
CA ASN A 399 -20.03 0.73 -17.35
C ASN A 399 -21.38 0.93 -16.63
N TRP A 400 -22.39 0.19 -17.09
CA TRP A 400 -23.76 0.28 -16.55
C TRP A 400 -23.91 -0.40 -15.17
N GLU A 401 -22.97 -1.28 -14.78
CA GLU A 401 -22.99 -1.96 -13.48
C GLU A 401 -22.60 -1.00 -12.33
N PHE A 402 -21.70 -0.04 -12.59
CA PHE A 402 -21.23 0.93 -11.62
C PHE A 402 -21.54 2.39 -12.05
N PRO A 403 -22.85 2.76 -12.08
CA PRO A 403 -23.31 4.04 -12.60
C PRO A 403 -22.88 5.25 -11.74
N ASP A 404 -22.43 5.03 -10.50
CA ASP A 404 -21.94 6.08 -9.60
C ASP A 404 -20.48 6.49 -9.91
N GLY A 405 -20.16 6.63 -11.20
CA GLY A 405 -18.85 7.09 -11.67
C GLY A 405 -17.74 6.02 -11.63
N GLY A 406 -18.09 4.74 -11.69
CA GLY A 406 -17.09 3.66 -11.76
C GLY A 406 -16.38 3.33 -10.44
N ILE A 407 -16.98 3.70 -9.30
CA ILE A 407 -16.48 3.38 -7.96
C ILE A 407 -17.54 2.59 -7.18
N THR A 408 -17.12 1.77 -6.21
CA THR A 408 -18.06 1.11 -5.29
C THR A 408 -17.49 0.93 -3.89
N ASN A 409 -18.33 1.02 -2.87
CA ASN A 409 -17.98 0.53 -1.54
C ASN A 409 -18.12 -0.99 -1.54
N GLY A 410 -17.13 -1.74 -1.02
CA GLY A 410 -17.12 -3.20 -1.13
C GLY A 410 -18.35 -3.87 -0.52
N ALA A 411 -18.69 -3.56 0.73
CA ALA A 411 -19.91 -4.08 1.37
C ALA A 411 -21.20 -3.64 0.65
N GLY A 412 -21.19 -2.46 0.03
CA GLY A 412 -22.27 -1.95 -0.83
C GLY A 412 -22.40 -2.67 -2.18
N TRP A 413 -21.37 -3.40 -2.64
CA TRP A 413 -21.43 -4.29 -3.80
C TRP A 413 -21.78 -5.72 -3.37
N TYR A 414 -20.96 -6.32 -2.50
CA TYR A 414 -21.23 -7.56 -1.77
C TYR A 414 -20.21 -7.76 -0.63
N ASP A 415 -20.67 -8.31 0.50
CA ASP A 415 -19.81 -8.56 1.66
C ASP A 415 -18.59 -9.46 1.35
N VAL A 416 -17.40 -8.94 1.67
CA VAL A 416 -16.12 -9.66 1.65
C VAL A 416 -15.47 -9.59 3.03
N TYR A 417 -15.00 -10.73 3.53
CA TYR A 417 -14.42 -10.88 4.86
C TYR A 417 -13.06 -11.56 4.79
N GLY A 418 -12.10 -11.09 5.61
CA GLY A 418 -10.70 -11.56 5.55
C GLY A 418 -9.99 -11.19 4.25
N GLY A 419 -10.39 -10.06 3.64
CA GLY A 419 -9.74 -9.48 2.47
C GLY A 419 -8.47 -8.69 2.81
N MET A 420 -7.62 -8.45 1.82
CA MET A 420 -6.36 -7.71 1.99
C MET A 420 -6.60 -6.21 2.24
N GLN A 421 -7.53 -5.62 1.49
CA GLN A 421 -7.85 -4.20 1.48
C GLN A 421 -8.17 -3.65 2.87
N ASP A 422 -9.18 -4.23 3.53
CA ASP A 422 -9.62 -3.82 4.87
C ASP A 422 -8.55 -4.13 5.94
N TRP A 423 -7.79 -5.22 5.76
CA TRP A 423 -6.69 -5.56 6.67
C TRP A 423 -5.54 -4.55 6.60
N ASP A 424 -5.14 -4.09 5.41
CA ASP A 424 -4.08 -3.08 5.27
C ASP A 424 -4.50 -1.73 5.89
N TYR A 425 -5.77 -1.34 5.77
CA TYR A 425 -6.27 -0.13 6.43
C TYR A 425 -6.31 -0.27 7.96
N LEU A 426 -6.83 -1.39 8.47
CA LEU A 426 -7.09 -1.59 9.90
C LEU A 426 -5.84 -2.00 10.70
N ALA A 427 -4.92 -2.76 10.10
CA ALA A 427 -3.72 -3.30 10.77
C ALA A 427 -2.40 -2.77 10.19
N GLY A 428 -2.37 -2.39 8.91
CA GLY A 428 -1.20 -1.81 8.24
C GLY A 428 -1.10 -0.28 8.36
N SER A 429 -2.19 0.42 8.72
CA SER A 429 -2.34 1.88 8.58
C SER A 429 -2.18 2.39 7.12
N CYS A 430 -2.40 1.50 6.15
CA CYS A 430 -2.22 1.74 4.72
C CYS A 430 -3.59 1.88 4.04
N MET A 431 -3.83 2.98 3.31
CA MET A 431 -5.08 3.13 2.57
C MET A 431 -5.03 2.34 1.25
N GLU A 432 -5.57 1.13 1.25
CA GLU A 432 -5.63 0.26 0.06
C GLU A 432 -6.98 0.35 -0.67
N LEU A 433 -6.93 0.33 -2.01
CA LEU A 433 -8.08 0.13 -2.89
C LEU A 433 -8.03 -1.26 -3.55
N THR A 434 -9.18 -1.80 -3.92
CA THR A 434 -9.30 -2.97 -4.80
C THR A 434 -9.71 -2.49 -6.19
N LEU A 435 -8.92 -2.79 -7.23
CA LEU A 435 -9.13 -2.27 -8.58
C LEU A 435 -9.46 -3.42 -9.53
N GLU A 436 -10.72 -3.52 -9.91
CA GLU A 436 -11.21 -4.45 -10.93
C GLU A 436 -10.94 -3.84 -12.31
N LEU A 437 -10.05 -4.46 -13.10
CA LEU A 437 -9.45 -3.86 -14.30
C LEU A 437 -10.10 -4.29 -15.62
N ASN A 438 -10.74 -5.47 -15.64
CA ASN A 438 -11.32 -6.05 -16.85
C ASN A 438 -12.42 -7.06 -16.51
N GLU A 439 -13.46 -7.14 -17.35
CA GLU A 439 -14.54 -8.14 -17.20
C GLU A 439 -14.03 -9.57 -17.42
N ASN A 440 -13.11 -9.76 -18.39
CA ASN A 440 -12.46 -11.05 -18.61
C ASN A 440 -11.26 -11.18 -17.67
N LYS A 441 -11.30 -12.20 -16.78
CA LYS A 441 -10.24 -12.48 -15.79
C LYS A 441 -8.91 -12.86 -16.43
N TYR A 442 -8.99 -13.62 -17.53
CA TYR A 442 -7.84 -14.09 -18.29
C TYR A 442 -8.01 -13.69 -19.77
N PRO A 443 -7.80 -12.40 -20.10
CA PRO A 443 -7.90 -11.95 -21.49
C PRO A 443 -6.81 -12.59 -22.36
N PRO A 444 -7.05 -12.77 -23.67
CA PRO A 444 -6.02 -13.22 -24.58
C PRO A 444 -4.88 -12.18 -24.63
N ALA A 445 -3.64 -12.64 -24.76
CA ALA A 445 -2.47 -11.75 -24.68
C ALA A 445 -2.48 -10.59 -25.71
N SER A 446 -3.20 -10.75 -26.84
CA SER A 446 -3.44 -9.72 -27.84
C SER A 446 -4.20 -8.49 -27.32
N GLU A 447 -4.94 -8.60 -26.21
CA GLU A 447 -5.68 -7.49 -25.58
C GLU A 447 -4.83 -6.71 -24.57
N LEU A 448 -3.66 -7.22 -24.16
CA LEU A 448 -2.86 -6.63 -23.08
C LEU A 448 -2.45 -5.18 -23.34
N LEU A 449 -2.08 -4.84 -24.58
CA LEU A 449 -1.75 -3.46 -24.96
C LEU A 449 -2.97 -2.53 -24.94
N THR A 450 -4.16 -3.04 -25.24
CA THR A 450 -5.41 -2.29 -25.11
C THR A 450 -5.70 -2.03 -23.63
N ILE A 451 -5.65 -3.07 -22.79
CA ILE A 451 -5.93 -2.95 -21.35
C ILE A 451 -4.89 -2.04 -20.67
N TRP A 452 -3.61 -2.12 -21.06
CA TRP A 452 -2.58 -1.16 -20.65
C TRP A 452 -2.93 0.28 -21.08
N GLY A 453 -3.33 0.50 -22.34
CA GLY A 453 -3.78 1.80 -22.82
C GLY A 453 -5.01 2.33 -22.08
N GLU A 454 -5.94 1.47 -21.67
CA GLU A 454 -7.11 1.83 -20.87
C GLU A 454 -6.74 2.21 -19.42
N ASN A 455 -5.68 1.63 -18.84
CA ASN A 455 -5.30 1.75 -17.42
C ASN A 455 -4.09 2.65 -17.11
N LYS A 456 -3.20 2.90 -18.08
CA LYS A 456 -1.89 3.57 -17.86
C LYS A 456 -2.00 4.86 -17.04
N GLU A 457 -2.86 5.77 -17.47
CA GLU A 457 -3.00 7.09 -16.84
C GLU A 457 -3.57 6.98 -15.40
N ALA A 458 -4.40 5.97 -15.13
CA ALA A 458 -4.92 5.69 -13.79
C ALA A 458 -3.85 5.08 -12.86
N LEU A 459 -3.04 4.16 -13.38
CA LEU A 459 -1.89 3.55 -12.68
C LEU A 459 -0.80 4.58 -12.32
N ILE A 460 -0.67 5.66 -13.10
CA ILE A 460 0.23 6.79 -12.81
C ILE A 460 -0.42 7.77 -11.83
N ALA A 461 -1.71 8.08 -11.99
CA ALA A 461 -2.39 9.10 -11.18
C ALA A 461 -2.62 8.68 -9.73
N LEU A 462 -2.95 7.41 -9.46
CA LEU A 462 -3.28 6.95 -8.11
C LEU A 462 -2.11 7.05 -7.12
N PRO A 463 -0.86 6.60 -7.42
CA PRO A 463 0.27 6.74 -6.51
C PRO A 463 0.61 8.21 -6.25
N LEU A 464 0.62 9.05 -7.29
CA LEU A 464 0.85 10.49 -7.16
C LEU A 464 -0.17 11.13 -6.20
N THR A 465 -1.45 10.80 -6.36
CA THR A 465 -2.54 11.35 -5.52
C THR A 465 -2.46 10.83 -4.09
N ALA A 466 -2.33 9.52 -3.91
CA ALA A 466 -2.40 8.88 -2.61
C ALA A 466 -1.14 9.08 -1.76
N ALA A 467 0.04 9.02 -2.38
CA ALA A 467 1.33 9.17 -1.69
C ALA A 467 1.76 10.64 -1.57
N LEU A 468 1.63 11.44 -2.65
CA LEU A 468 2.16 12.82 -2.69
C LEU A 468 1.09 13.90 -2.49
N GLY A 469 -0.13 13.68 -3.01
CA GLY A 469 -1.21 14.66 -2.99
C GLY A 469 -1.88 14.89 -1.64
N GLY A 470 -1.57 14.08 -0.62
CA GLY A 470 -2.07 14.24 0.74
C GLY A 470 -1.20 15.15 1.62
N ILE A 471 -1.23 14.90 2.94
CA ILE A 471 -0.41 15.59 3.94
C ILE A 471 0.85 14.77 4.22
N ARG A 472 2.01 15.42 4.26
CA ARG A 472 3.31 14.84 4.61
C ARG A 472 4.03 15.74 5.61
N GLY A 473 4.96 15.21 6.41
CA GLY A 473 5.77 16.04 7.30
C GLY A 473 6.52 15.25 8.36
N ASN A 474 7.23 15.97 9.23
CA ASN A 474 8.03 15.39 10.30
C ASN A 474 7.55 15.86 11.68
N VAL A 475 7.66 14.98 12.68
CA VAL A 475 7.46 15.30 14.09
C VAL A 475 8.78 15.23 14.84
N THR A 476 9.18 16.34 15.46
CA THR A 476 10.44 16.47 16.19
C THR A 476 10.25 17.03 17.60
N SER A 477 11.22 16.76 18.45
CA SER A 477 11.31 17.27 19.81
C SER A 477 11.87 18.69 19.83
N GLY A 478 11.18 19.61 20.51
CA GLY A 478 11.60 21.00 20.65
C GLY A 478 12.80 21.22 21.57
N SER A 479 13.26 20.22 22.32
CA SER A 479 14.41 20.33 23.24
C SER A 479 15.75 19.95 22.61
N ASP A 480 15.75 19.04 21.64
CA ASP A 480 16.96 18.45 21.04
C ASP A 480 16.87 18.20 19.52
N GLY A 481 15.74 18.55 18.89
CA GLY A 481 15.49 18.35 17.47
C GLY A 481 15.26 16.90 17.06
N LEU A 482 15.27 15.95 18.00
CA LEU A 482 15.21 14.52 17.67
C LEU A 482 13.82 14.09 17.16
N PRO A 483 13.75 13.13 16.22
CA PRO A 483 12.51 12.51 15.77
C PRO A 483 11.63 11.93 16.89
N ILE A 484 10.31 12.09 16.77
CA ILE A 484 9.32 11.50 17.67
C ILE A 484 8.39 10.57 16.88
N PRO A 485 8.24 9.29 17.26
CA PRO A 485 7.26 8.38 16.66
C PRO A 485 5.85 8.65 17.22
N ALA A 486 5.33 9.85 16.96
CA ALA A 486 4.05 10.33 17.41
C ALA A 486 2.88 9.64 16.69
N THR A 487 1.75 9.51 17.39
CA THR A 487 0.46 9.24 16.76
C THR A 487 -0.04 10.51 16.10
N ILE A 488 -0.46 10.42 14.84
CA ILE A 488 -0.96 11.53 14.04
C ILE A 488 -2.46 11.36 13.83
N THR A 489 -3.23 12.39 14.15
CA THR A 489 -4.65 12.50 13.81
C THR A 489 -4.88 13.72 12.93
N VAL A 490 -5.85 13.60 12.02
CA VAL A 490 -6.30 14.67 11.12
C VAL A 490 -7.80 14.81 11.33
N ASP A 491 -8.29 16.05 11.48
CA ASP A 491 -9.72 16.29 11.61
C ASP A 491 -10.52 15.84 10.37
N GLY A 492 -11.81 15.55 10.58
CA GLY A 492 -12.65 14.88 9.59
C GLY A 492 -12.49 13.36 9.53
N SER A 493 -11.52 12.76 10.24
CA SER A 493 -11.34 11.31 10.38
C SER A 493 -11.14 10.91 11.85
N THR A 494 -11.64 9.74 12.24
CA THR A 494 -11.31 9.11 13.53
C THR A 494 -10.12 8.16 13.43
N TRP A 495 -9.58 7.93 12.23
CA TRP A 495 -8.45 7.02 12.00
C TRP A 495 -7.10 7.75 12.09
N ARG A 496 -6.09 7.01 12.53
CA ARG A 496 -4.75 7.52 12.86
C ARG A 496 -3.68 6.96 11.93
N THR A 497 -2.65 7.77 11.70
CA THR A 497 -1.35 7.30 11.17
C THR A 497 -0.25 7.55 12.20
N PHE A 498 0.99 7.19 11.88
CA PHE A 498 2.13 7.24 12.80
C PHE A 498 3.35 7.86 12.14
N ALA A 499 4.03 8.75 12.86
CA ALA A 499 5.39 9.14 12.52
C ALA A 499 6.36 7.99 12.78
N ASP A 500 7.35 7.82 11.90
CA ASP A 500 8.37 6.79 12.05
C ASP A 500 9.39 7.13 13.17
N SER A 501 10.06 6.12 13.72
CA SER A 501 10.97 6.30 14.86
C SER A 501 12.39 6.75 14.49
N TYR A 502 12.73 6.85 13.22
CA TYR A 502 14.08 7.16 12.73
C TYR A 502 14.17 8.55 12.09
N LEU A 503 13.14 8.99 11.37
CA LEU A 503 13.07 10.34 10.75
C LEU A 503 11.95 11.22 11.32
N GLY A 504 11.00 10.62 12.05
CA GLY A 504 9.80 11.32 12.54
C GLY A 504 8.82 11.60 11.41
N PHE A 505 9.03 11.02 10.23
CA PHE A 505 8.27 11.28 9.04
C PHE A 505 6.91 10.57 9.10
N PHE A 506 5.88 11.25 8.64
CA PHE A 506 4.56 10.68 8.40
C PHE A 506 4.02 11.15 7.05
N ALA A 507 3.15 10.31 6.47
CA ALA A 507 2.32 10.65 5.33
C ALA A 507 0.88 10.20 5.61
N ARG A 508 -0.08 10.98 5.13
CA ARG A 508 -1.52 10.75 5.30
C ARG A 508 -2.26 11.14 4.01
N PRO A 509 -2.79 10.16 3.26
CA PRO A 509 -3.70 10.46 2.16
C PRO A 509 -4.92 11.18 2.71
N VAL A 510 -5.29 12.29 2.08
CA VAL A 510 -6.55 13.02 2.27
C VAL A 510 -6.95 13.62 0.92
N LYS A 511 -8.24 13.88 0.73
CA LYS A 511 -8.70 14.69 -0.41
C LYS A 511 -8.29 16.18 -0.23
N PRO A 512 -8.37 17.03 -1.27
CA PRO A 512 -8.20 18.47 -1.12
C PRO A 512 -9.15 19.09 -0.08
N GLY A 513 -8.64 20.07 0.68
CA GLY A 513 -9.32 20.68 1.81
C GLY A 513 -8.37 21.26 2.87
N THR A 514 -8.92 21.94 3.87
CA THR A 514 -8.16 22.46 5.02
C THR A 514 -8.35 21.56 6.23
N TYR A 515 -7.24 21.22 6.89
CA TYR A 515 -7.18 20.23 7.96
C TYR A 515 -6.31 20.67 9.14
N THR A 516 -6.73 20.36 10.36
CA THR A 516 -5.92 20.44 11.58
C THR A 516 -5.25 19.10 11.85
N VAL A 517 -3.95 19.04 11.61
CA VAL A 517 -3.09 17.90 11.95
C VAL A 517 -2.67 18.01 13.41
N LYS A 518 -2.74 16.91 14.16
CA LYS A 518 -2.30 16.84 15.56
C LYS A 518 -1.32 15.69 15.76
N ALA A 519 -0.24 15.95 16.49
CA ALA A 519 0.74 14.94 16.91
C ALA A 519 0.64 14.72 18.43
N GLN A 520 0.61 13.45 18.84
CA GLN A 520 0.49 13.02 20.23
C GLN A 520 1.52 11.93 20.57
N TYR A 521 2.23 12.10 21.69
CA TYR A 521 3.22 11.14 22.16
C TYR A 521 3.36 11.22 23.70
N PRO A 522 3.45 10.10 24.43
CA PRO A 522 3.58 10.12 25.89
C PRO A 522 4.78 10.93 26.38
N GLY A 523 4.58 11.75 27.42
CA GLY A 523 5.61 12.65 27.95
C GLY A 523 5.77 13.98 27.20
N PHE A 524 5.02 14.20 26.11
CA PHE A 524 5.01 15.46 25.37
C PHE A 524 3.61 16.09 25.34
N LYS A 525 3.57 17.43 25.23
CA LYS A 525 2.35 18.18 24.94
C LYS A 525 1.91 17.91 23.51
N THR A 526 0.59 17.84 23.29
CA THR A 526 0.03 17.74 21.93
C THR A 526 0.47 18.95 21.10
N ALA A 527 1.05 18.70 19.92
CA ALA A 527 1.32 19.72 18.92
C ALA A 527 0.23 19.69 17.84
N SER A 528 -0.06 20.84 17.22
CA SER A 528 -1.05 20.92 16.14
C SER A 528 -0.70 22.00 15.13
N VAL A 529 -1.00 21.75 13.86
CA VAL A 529 -0.84 22.70 12.75
C VAL A 529 -2.04 22.59 11.81
N THR A 530 -2.53 23.71 11.29
CA THR A 530 -3.55 23.73 10.24
C THR A 530 -2.87 23.90 8.88
N VAL A 531 -3.22 23.03 7.93
CA VAL A 531 -2.68 23.03 6.56
C VAL A 531 -3.81 22.94 5.54
N THR A 532 -3.59 23.47 4.34
CA THR A 532 -4.52 23.33 3.21
C THR A 532 -3.87 22.46 2.15
N VAL A 533 -4.56 21.37 1.80
CA VAL A 533 -4.21 20.45 0.72
C VAL A 533 -4.84 20.97 -0.57
N PRO A 534 -4.03 21.34 -1.59
CA PRO A 534 -4.51 21.91 -2.84
C PRO A 534 -5.11 20.86 -3.78
N GLU A 535 -5.88 21.33 -4.77
CA GLU A 535 -6.48 20.47 -5.82
C GLU A 535 -5.46 20.02 -6.89
N ASP A 536 -4.29 20.64 -6.96
CA ASP A 536 -3.23 20.33 -7.94
C ASP A 536 -2.38 19.10 -7.61
N LEU A 537 -2.67 18.41 -6.49
CA LEU A 537 -2.01 17.18 -6.06
C LEU A 537 -0.49 17.35 -5.75
N THR A 538 -0.06 18.57 -5.44
CA THR A 538 1.26 18.83 -4.84
C THR A 538 1.31 18.42 -3.36
N GLY A 539 0.15 18.40 -2.68
CA GLY A 539 -0.01 18.04 -1.28
C GLY A 539 0.31 19.17 -0.31
N ALA A 540 0.39 18.87 0.98
CA ALA A 540 0.70 19.86 2.01
C ALA A 540 1.77 19.35 3.00
N VAL A 541 2.63 20.26 3.47
CA VAL A 541 3.67 19.98 4.46
C VAL A 541 3.21 20.40 5.86
N ALA A 542 3.13 19.44 6.78
CA ALA A 542 2.70 19.62 8.17
C ALA A 542 3.82 19.18 9.14
N ASN A 543 4.81 20.05 9.35
CA ASN A 543 5.87 19.79 10.34
C ASN A 543 5.39 20.19 11.75
N LEU A 544 5.58 19.31 12.74
CA LEU A 544 5.15 19.53 14.12
C LEU A 544 6.33 19.42 15.09
N VAL A 545 6.50 20.43 15.95
CA VAL A 545 7.49 20.43 17.03
C VAL A 545 6.77 20.22 18.36
N MET A 546 7.12 19.16 19.09
CA MET A 546 6.51 18.81 20.37
C MET A 546 7.40 19.23 21.54
N SER A 547 6.80 19.81 22.58
CA SER A 547 7.50 20.17 23.83
C SER A 547 7.24 19.12 24.92
N PRO A 548 8.22 18.75 25.75
CA PRO A 548 7.98 17.90 26.91
C PRO A 548 6.89 18.43 27.86
N VAL A 549 6.19 17.51 28.53
CA VAL A 549 5.43 17.83 29.74
C VAL A 549 6.43 18.09 30.87
N LYS A 550 6.21 19.15 31.65
CA LYS A 550 7.05 19.52 32.80
C LYS A 550 6.79 18.62 34.00
#